data_AF-A0A2E7SDT9-F1
#
_entry.id   AF-A0A2E7SDT9-F1
#
_cell.length_a   1.000
_cell.length_b   1.000
_cell.length_c   1.000
_cell.angle_alpha   90.00
_cell.angle_beta   90.00
_cell.angle_gamma   90.00
#
_symmetry.space_group_name_H-M   'P 1'
#
loop_
_entity.id
_entity.type
_entity.pdbx_description
1 polymer ?
#
loop_
_entity_poly.entity_id
_entity_poly.type
_entity_poly.pdbx_seq_one_letter_code
_entity_poly.pdbx_strand_id
1 'polypeptide(L)' 'MSKSMETKTAAIYLRKSTEDDGKSVAQQERELRTKADQLGVNVVSVYREDGDSFSCPSYSYHEH' A
#
# COMPACT_ATOMS: atom_id res chain seq x y z
N MET A 1 -9.26 14.36 -34.11
CA MET A 1 -9.80 13.48 -33.03
C MET A 1 -8.71 13.31 -31.98
N SER A 2 -8.57 14.26 -31.07
CA SER A 2 -7.61 14.15 -29.97
C SER A 2 -8.29 13.33 -28.87
N LYS A 3 -7.97 12.03 -28.80
CA LYS A 3 -8.45 11.16 -27.72
C LYS A 3 -7.78 11.68 -26.45
N SER A 4 -8.53 12.35 -25.58
CA SER A 4 -8.08 12.70 -24.24
C SER A 4 -7.63 11.41 -23.57
N MET A 5 -6.31 11.21 -23.44
CA MET A 5 -5.75 10.08 -22.71
C MET A 5 -6.18 10.25 -21.25
N GLU A 6 -7.26 9.59 -20.86
CA GLU A 6 -7.65 9.52 -19.46
C GLU A 6 -6.48 8.91 -18.68
N THR A 7 -5.90 9.70 -17.78
CA THR A 7 -4.87 9.23 -16.87
C THR A 7 -5.53 8.22 -15.93
N LYS A 8 -5.28 6.93 -16.15
CA LYS A 8 -5.75 5.87 -15.27
C LYS A 8 -5.00 6.00 -13.95
N THR A 9 -5.72 6.21 -12.86
CA THR A 9 -5.16 6.31 -11.52
C THR A 9 -5.49 5.06 -10.71
N ALA A 10 -4.59 4.67 -9.81
CA ALA A 10 -4.80 3.53 -8.93
C ALA A 10 -4.19 3.75 -7.54
N ALA A 11 -4.70 3.00 -6.57
CA ALA A 11 -4.10 2.82 -5.26
C ALA A 11 -3.63 1.36 -5.12
N ILE A 12 -2.53 1.15 -4.41
CA ILE A 12 -2.05 -0.20 -4.07
C ILE A 12 -2.43 -0.49 -2.61
N TYR A 13 -3.02 -1.66 -2.36
CA TYR A 13 -3.24 -2.19 -1.02
C TYR A 13 -2.35 -3.43 -0.82
N LEU A 14 -1.55 -3.43 0.23
CA LEU A 14 -0.69 -4.55 0.61
C LEU A 14 -1.08 -5.02 2.00
N ARG A 15 -1.23 -6.32 2.17
CA ARG A 15 -1.51 -6.96 3.45
C ARG A 15 -0.56 -8.13 3.61
N LYS A 16 0.17 -8.16 4.73
CA LYS A 16 1.02 -9.30 5.07
C LYS A 16 0.18 -10.35 5.80
N SER A 17 0.14 -11.56 5.26
CA SER A 17 -0.47 -12.71 5.95
C SER A 17 0.45 -13.20 7.07
N THR A 18 -0.13 -13.73 8.16
CA THR A 18 0.60 -14.22 9.34
C THR A 18 1.42 -15.49 9.08
N GLU A 19 1.09 -16.24 8.02
CA GLU A 19 1.77 -17.48 7.62
C GLU A 19 2.77 -17.26 6.48
N ASP A 20 3.08 -16.00 6.15
CA ASP A 20 3.95 -15.72 5.02
C ASP A 20 5.41 -15.91 5.43
N ASP A 21 6.05 -16.89 4.78
CA ASP A 21 7.39 -17.47 5.04
C ASP A 21 8.54 -16.50 4.69
N GLY A 22 8.42 -15.24 5.10
CA GLY A 22 9.42 -14.21 4.87
C GLY A 22 9.36 -13.54 3.50
N LYS A 23 8.24 -13.62 2.76
CA LYS A 23 8.13 -12.80 1.53
C LYS A 23 8.11 -11.32 1.89
N SER A 24 8.90 -10.55 1.15
CA SER A 24 9.07 -9.13 1.40
C SER A 24 7.93 -8.35 0.75
N VAL A 25 7.10 -7.71 1.58
CA VAL A 25 6.07 -6.76 1.15
C VAL A 25 6.66 -5.65 0.27
N ALA A 26 7.92 -5.26 0.53
CA ALA A 26 8.62 -4.26 -0.28
C ALA A 26 8.91 -4.76 -1.71
N GLN A 27 9.19 -6.05 -1.88
CA GLN A 27 9.37 -6.63 -3.21
C GLN A 27 8.04 -6.65 -3.98
N GLN A 28 6.96 -7.05 -3.33
CA GLN A 28 5.62 -7.05 -3.93
C GLN A 28 5.18 -5.64 -4.35
N GLU A 29 5.45 -4.63 -3.53
CA GLU A 29 5.17 -3.24 -3.90
C GLU A 29 5.92 -2.83 -5.18
N ARG A 30 7.21 -3.13 -5.26
CA ARG A 30 8.05 -2.78 -6.40
C ARG A 30 7.54 -3.40 -7.69
N GLU A 31 7.16 -4.68 -7.65
CA GLU A 31 6.60 -5.39 -8.80
C GLU A 31 5.27 -4.78 -9.25
N LEU A 32 4.38 -4.43 -8.31
CA LEU A 32 3.11 -3.78 -8.62
C LEU A 32 3.28 -2.38 -9.21
N ARG A 33 4.21 -1.57 -8.69
CA ARG A 33 4.54 -0.26 -9.27
C ARG A 33 5.10 -0.38 -10.69
N THR A 34 5.98 -1.36 -10.92
CA THR A 34 6.56 -1.61 -12.25
C THR A 34 5.46 -2.00 -13.25
N LYS A 35 4.52 -2.85 -12.83
CA LYS A 35 3.40 -3.25 -13.68
C LYS A 35 2.41 -2.10 -13.93
N ALA A 36 2.17 -1.24 -12.94
CA ALA A 36 1.35 -0.06 -13.12
C ALA A 36 1.96 0.92 -14.14
N ASP A 37 3.28 1.14 -14.06
CA ASP A 37 4.02 1.99 -15.01
C ASP A 37 3.92 1.46 -16.45
N GLN A 38 4.14 0.15 -16.64
CA GLN A 38 3.97 -0.51 -17.95
C GLN A 38 2.55 -0.38 -18.53
N LEU A 39 1.55 -0.25 -17.67
CA LEU A 39 0.14 -0.08 -18.06
C LEU A 39 -0.27 1.39 -18.20
N GLY A 40 0.64 2.34 -17.97
CA GLY A 40 0.35 3.77 -17.97
C GLY A 40 -0.60 4.19 -16.85
N VAL A 41 -0.56 3.47 -15.72
CA VAL A 41 -1.39 3.73 -14.54
C VAL A 41 -0.59 4.53 -13.52
N ASN A 42 -1.09 5.70 -13.16
CA ASN A 42 -0.51 6.54 -12.12
C ASN A 42 -0.93 6.02 -10.73
N VAL A 43 0.03 5.50 -9.98
CA VAL A 43 -0.20 5.05 -8.59
C VAL A 43 -0.13 6.25 -7.66
N VAL A 44 -1.26 6.62 -7.06
CA VAL A 44 -1.37 7.83 -6.21
C VAL A 44 -1.21 7.56 -4.72
N SER A 45 -1.40 6.31 -4.28
CA SER A 45 -1.29 5.92 -2.88
C SER A 45 -0.94 4.44 -2.71
N VAL A 46 -0.28 4.12 -1.60
CA VAL A 46 0.01 2.74 -1.19
C VAL A 46 -0.36 2.59 0.29
N TYR A 47 -1.23 1.63 0.60
CA TYR A 47 -1.65 1.30 1.97
C TYR A 47 -1.06 -0.05 2.35
N ARG A 48 -0.52 -0.14 3.58
CA ARG A 48 0.10 -1.36 4.10
C ARG A 48 -0.58 -1.76 5.41
N GLU A 49 -1.06 -3.00 5.46
CA GLU A 49 -1.48 -3.68 6.67
C GLU A 49 -0.35 -4.60 7.10
N ASP A 50 0.59 -4.03 7.86
CA ASP A 50 1.61 -4.78 8.60
C ASP A 50 0.94 -5.24 9.91
N GLY A 51 0.89 -6.54 10.18
CA GLY A 51 0.25 -7.11 11.38
C GLY A 51 0.86 -6.67 12.72
N ASP A 52 1.83 -5.76 12.71
CA ASP A 52 2.31 -5.06 13.89
C ASP A 52 1.32 -3.96 14.24
N SER A 53 0.45 -4.29 15.19
CA SER A 53 -0.25 -3.41 16.12
C SER A 53 0.04 -1.93 15.87
N PHE A 54 -0.99 -1.17 15.49
CA PHE A 54 -1.00 0.25 15.81
C PHE A 54 -0.58 0.37 17.28
N SER A 55 0.65 0.81 17.53
CA SER A 55 1.02 1.35 18.83
C SER A 55 0.24 2.65 18.94
N CYS A 56 -1.05 2.52 19.26
CA CYS A 56 -1.81 3.61 19.81
C CYS A 56 -0.98 4.09 21.00
N PRO A 57 -0.51 5.34 21.02
CA PRO A 57 0.13 5.86 22.22
C PRO A 57 -0.87 5.65 23.34
N SER A 58 -0.47 4.85 24.33
CA SER A 58 -1.25 4.65 25.55
C SER A 58 -1.44 6.03 26.17
N TYR A 59 -2.61 6.62 25.95
CA TYR A 59 -3.03 7.76 26.75
C TYR A 59 -3.39 7.20 28.13
N SER A 60 -2.43 7.29 29.04
CA SER A 60 -2.68 7.07 30.46
C SER A 60 -3.63 8.16 30.95
N TYR A 61 -4.92 7.83 31.05
CA TYR A 61 -5.85 8.63 31.84
C TYR A 61 -5.45 8.47 33.31
N HIS A 62 -4.85 9.52 33.87
CA HIS A 62 -4.67 9.63 35.31
C HIS A 62 -6.01 10.11 35.88
N GLU A 63 -6.81 9.19 36.42
CA GLU A 63 -7.88 9.58 37.33
C GLU A 63 -7.26 10.06 38.66
N HIS A 64 -7.86 11.11 39.20
CA HIS A 64 -7.41 11.89 40.36
C HIS A 64 -8.28 11.56 41.58
#